data_AF-A0A0L6CQC5-F1
#
_entry.id   AF-A0A0L6CQC5-F1
#
_cell.length_a   1.000
_cell.length_b   1.000
_cell.length_c   1.000
_cell.angle_alpha   90.00
_cell.angle_beta   90.00
_cell.angle_gamma   90.00
#
_symmetry.space_group_name_H-M   'P 1'
#
loop_
_entity.id
_entity.type
_entity.pdbx_description
1 polymer ?
#
loop_
_entity_poly.entity_id
_entity_poly.type
_entity_poly.pdbx_seq_one_letter_code
_entity_poly.pdbx_strand_id
1 'polypeptide(L)'
;MADRTTSIENLQTALSMELTAVHQYLLHAHTLEDWGIDKLAAKMREEMHEELGHAGAFIDRIMFLGGVPKLEAAKTPQEAESLKALFEADKGGGSRGD
;
A
#
# COMPACT_ATOMS: atom_id res chain seq x y z
N MET A 1 -20.49 -3.91 21.62
CA MET A 1 -20.80 -4.14 20.20
C MET A 1 -20.30 -3.01 19.30
N ALA A 2 -20.53 -1.73 19.66
CA ALA A 2 -20.02 -0.58 18.89
C ALA A 2 -18.49 -0.59 18.68
N ASP A 3 -17.72 -0.89 19.73
CA ASP A 3 -16.24 -0.93 19.72
C ASP A 3 -15.64 -1.91 18.68
N ARG A 4 -16.30 -3.07 18.49
CA ARG A 4 -15.87 -4.07 17.49
C ARG A 4 -16.06 -3.56 16.07
N THR A 5 -17.19 -2.90 15.79
CA THR A 5 -17.48 -2.36 14.45
C THR A 5 -16.50 -1.25 14.10
N THR A 6 -16.27 -0.31 15.01
CA THR A 6 -15.27 0.77 14.81
C THR A 6 -13.86 0.20 14.62
N SER A 7 -13.49 -0.85 15.35
CA SER A 7 -12.21 -1.54 15.14
C SER A 7 -12.09 -2.12 13.73
N ILE A 8 -13.14 -2.77 13.22
CA ILE A 8 -13.15 -3.33 11.86
C ILE A 8 -13.08 -2.21 10.80
N GLU A 9 -13.77 -1.09 11.00
CA GLU A 9 -13.74 0.06 10.08
C GLU A 9 -12.34 0.69 10.00
N ASN A 10 -11.65 0.82 11.14
CA ASN A 10 -10.27 1.32 11.18
C ASN A 10 -9.31 0.35 10.49
N LEU A 11 -9.45 -0.97 10.73
CA LEU A 11 -8.63 -1.98 10.07
C LEU A 11 -8.89 -2.02 8.56
N GLN A 12 -10.14 -1.83 8.13
CA GLN A 12 -10.48 -1.74 6.71
C GLN A 12 -9.86 -0.51 6.05
N THR A 13 -9.83 0.63 6.78
CA THR A 13 -9.15 1.84 6.31
C THR A 13 -7.66 1.60 6.14
N ALA A 14 -7.01 0.97 7.14
CA ALA A 14 -5.60 0.63 7.07
C ALA A 14 -5.30 -0.34 5.91
N LEU A 15 -6.11 -1.40 5.74
CA LEU A 15 -6.01 -2.33 4.61
C LEU A 15 -6.07 -1.60 3.25
N SER A 16 -7.00 -0.66 3.08
CA SER A 16 -7.11 0.11 1.83
C SER A 16 -5.92 1.04 1.60
N MET A 17 -5.26 1.53 2.65
CA MET A 17 -4.02 2.30 2.56
C MET A 17 -2.85 1.41 2.11
N GLU A 18 -2.67 0.23 2.73
CA GLU A 18 -1.59 -0.68 2.32
C GLU A 18 -1.76 -1.17 0.89
N LEU A 19 -3.00 -1.47 0.46
CA LEU A 19 -3.26 -1.84 -0.93
C LEU A 19 -3.01 -0.68 -1.91
N THR A 20 -3.16 0.57 -1.48
CA THR A 20 -2.77 1.73 -2.28
C THR A 20 -1.25 1.77 -2.46
N ALA A 21 -0.49 1.55 -1.38
CA ALA A 21 0.96 1.51 -1.43
C ALA A 21 1.47 0.35 -2.30
N VAL A 22 0.91 -0.86 -2.15
CA VAL A 22 1.22 -2.02 -3.00
C VAL A 22 1.03 -1.69 -4.48
N HIS A 23 -0.13 -1.13 -4.86
CA HIS A 23 -0.39 -0.78 -6.26
C HIS A 23 0.54 0.33 -6.77
N GLN A 24 0.84 1.34 -5.95
CA GLN A 24 1.72 2.44 -6.31
C GLN A 24 3.17 1.95 -6.53
N TYR A 25 3.70 1.17 -5.59
CA TYR A 25 5.05 0.61 -5.69
C TYR A 25 5.19 -0.39 -6.84
N LEU A 26 4.14 -1.17 -7.14
CA LEU A 26 4.14 -2.04 -8.31
C LEU A 26 4.32 -1.24 -9.61
N LEU A 27 3.51 -0.19 -9.79
CA LEU A 27 3.59 0.67 -10.97
C LEU A 27 4.99 1.29 -11.07
N HIS A 28 5.47 1.92 -9.99
CA HIS A 28 6.77 2.58 -9.97
C HIS A 28 7.96 1.63 -10.14
N ALA A 29 7.89 0.39 -9.65
CA ALA A 29 8.92 -0.60 -9.90
C ALA A 29 9.09 -0.87 -11.40
N HIS A 30 7.98 -1.00 -12.14
CA HIS A 30 8.01 -1.20 -13.58
C HIS A 30 8.38 0.07 -14.36
N THR A 31 7.95 1.25 -13.91
CA THR A 31 8.40 2.53 -14.48
C THR A 31 9.92 2.67 -14.36
N LEU A 32 10.50 2.36 -13.20
CA LEU A 32 11.94 2.44 -12.98
C LEU A 32 12.73 1.42 -13.78
N GLU A 33 12.17 0.21 -13.97
CA GLU A 33 12.76 -0.83 -14.83
C GLU A 33 12.75 -0.41 -16.30
N ASP A 34 11.66 0.19 -16.79
CA ASP A 34 11.58 0.76 -18.14
C ASP A 34 12.60 1.90 -18.36
N TRP A 35 12.84 2.72 -17.32
CA TRP A 35 13.88 3.75 -17.33
C TRP A 35 15.31 3.21 -17.19
N GLY A 36 15.49 1.89 -17.00
CA GLY A 36 16.79 1.25 -16.82
C GLY A 36 17.45 1.50 -15.46
N ILE A 37 16.65 1.76 -14.42
CA ILE A 37 17.11 2.07 -13.05
C ILE A 37 16.83 0.90 -12.11
N ASP A 38 17.43 -0.25 -12.41
CA ASP A 38 17.15 -1.55 -11.79
C ASP A 38 17.27 -1.55 -10.26
N LYS A 39 18.23 -0.80 -9.71
CA LYS A 39 18.43 -0.74 -8.26
C LYS A 39 17.24 -0.10 -7.53
N LEU A 40 16.63 0.94 -8.10
CA LEU A 40 15.45 1.55 -7.51
C LEU A 40 14.21 0.71 -7.77
N ALA A 41 14.10 0.09 -8.95
CA ALA A 41 13.03 -0.87 -9.24
C ALA A 41 13.01 -2.02 -8.22
N ALA A 42 14.17 -2.61 -7.92
CA ALA A 42 14.31 -3.64 -6.89
C ALA A 42 13.89 -3.14 -5.51
N LYS A 43 14.23 -1.90 -5.15
CA LYS A 43 13.80 -1.29 -3.88
C LYS A 43 12.28 -1.13 -3.82
N MET A 44 11.62 -0.67 -4.89
CA MET A 44 10.17 -0.57 -4.93
C MET A 44 9.48 -1.93 -4.77
N ARG A 45 10.05 -3.01 -5.33
CA ARG A 45 9.53 -4.37 -5.12
C ARG A 45 9.66 -4.82 -3.66
N GLU A 46 10.75 -4.47 -2.99
CA GLU A 46 10.94 -4.74 -1.57
C GLU A 46 9.87 -4.02 -0.72
N GLU A 47 9.67 -2.71 -0.93
CA GLU A 47 8.62 -1.95 -0.21
C GLU A 47 7.22 -2.52 -0.51
N MET A 48 6.93 -2.85 -1.77
CA MET A 48 5.66 -3.48 -2.16
C MET A 48 5.41 -4.78 -1.38
N HIS A 49 6.44 -5.61 -1.18
CA HIS A 49 6.31 -6.86 -0.42
C HIS A 49 6.10 -6.62 1.08
N GLU A 50 6.72 -5.57 1.64
CA GLU A 50 6.49 -5.18 3.03
C GLU A 50 5.03 -4.77 3.25
N GLU A 51 4.49 -3.88 2.41
CA GLU A 51 3.09 -3.43 2.55
C GLU A 51 2.08 -4.54 2.24
N LEU A 52 2.42 -5.49 1.37
CA LEU A 52 1.61 -6.70 1.19
C LEU A 52 1.54 -7.55 2.47
N GLY A 53 2.63 -7.60 3.23
CA GLY A 53 2.68 -8.22 4.55
C GLY A 53 1.77 -7.51 5.56
N HIS A 54 1.81 -6.18 5.59
CA HIS A 54 0.91 -5.37 6.44
C HIS A 54 -0.56 -5.56 6.07
N ALA A 55 -0.89 -5.54 4.77
CA ALA A 55 -2.23 -5.83 4.28
C ALA A 55 -2.73 -7.21 4.74
N GLY A 56 -1.87 -8.23 4.67
CA GLY A 56 -2.17 -9.57 5.20
C GLY A 56 -2.51 -9.57 6.69
N ALA A 57 -1.72 -8.86 7.50
CA ALA A 57 -1.98 -8.74 8.94
C ALA A 57 -3.32 -8.06 9.25
N PHE A 58 -3.70 -7.03 8.48
CA PHE A 58 -5.02 -6.40 8.63
C PHE A 58 -6.17 -7.32 8.21
N ILE A 59 -6.02 -8.06 7.12
CA ILE A 59 -6.99 -9.08 6.66
C ILE A 59 -7.22 -10.10 7.77
N ASP A 60 -6.15 -10.69 8.31
CA ASP A 60 -6.23 -11.69 9.39
C ASP A 60 -6.96 -11.12 10.61
N ARG A 61 -6.68 -9.86 10.96
CA ARG A 61 -7.33 -9.22 12.11
C ARG A 61 -8.81 -8.93 11.87
N ILE A 62 -9.20 -8.50 10.68
CA ILE A 62 -10.60 -8.29 10.31
C ILE A 62 -11.37 -9.62 10.39
N MET A 63 -10.80 -10.70 9.84
CA MET A 63 -11.41 -12.03 9.89
C MET A 63 -11.51 -12.56 11.32
N PHE A 64 -10.49 -12.36 12.15
CA PHE A 64 -10.50 -12.73 13.57
C PHE A 64 -11.65 -12.07 14.34
N LEU A 65 -11.99 -10.81 14.01
CA LEU A 65 -13.11 -10.08 14.61
C LEU A 65 -14.47 -10.47 14.02
N GLY A 66 -14.51 -11.38 13.05
CA GLY A 66 -15.72 -11.84 12.35
C GLY A 66 -16.20 -10.91 11.24
N GLY A 67 -15.33 -10.02 10.75
CA GLY A 67 -15.60 -9.15 9.60
C GLY A 67 -15.28 -9.83 8.26
N VAL A 68 -15.68 -9.17 7.17
CA VAL A 68 -15.33 -9.57 5.79
C VAL A 68 -14.42 -8.49 5.21
N PRO A 69 -13.13 -8.78 4.94
CA PRO A 69 -12.21 -7.79 4.40
C PRO A 69 -12.56 -7.46 2.96
N LYS A 70 -12.42 -6.18 2.59
CA LYS A 70 -12.57 -5.71 1.21
C LYS A 70 -11.21 -5.32 0.66
N LEU A 71 -10.83 -5.96 -0.43
CA LEU A 71 -9.53 -5.76 -1.08
C LEU A 71 -9.64 -4.65 -2.12
N GLU A 72 -9.84 -3.42 -1.63
CA GLU A 72 -10.01 -2.22 -2.46
C GLU A 72 -8.99 -1.17 -2.01
N ALA A 73 -8.18 -0.69 -2.95
CA ALA A 73 -7.26 0.41 -2.71
C ALA A 73 -8.03 1.73 -2.55
N ALA A 74 -7.57 2.58 -1.62
CA ALA A 74 -8.18 3.89 -1.38
C ALA A 74 -7.92 4.90 -2.52
N LYS A 75 -6.84 4.74 -3.27
CA LYS A 75 -6.47 5.64 -4.38
C LYS A 75 -5.97 4.84 -5.59
N THR A 76 -6.16 5.42 -6.77
CA THR A 76 -5.57 4.93 -8.01
C THR A 76 -4.07 5.26 -8.02
N PRO A 77 -3.19 4.31 -8.39
CA PRO A 77 -1.77 4.58 -8.54
C PRO A 77 -1.52 5.65 -9.62
N GLN A 78 -0.52 6.49 -9.40
CA GLN A 78 -0.17 7.60 -10.28
C GLN A 78 1.10 7.27 -11.08
N GLU A 79 1.09 7.54 -12.38
CA GLU A 79 2.31 7.50 -13.19
C GLU A 79 3.23 8.68 -12.84
N ALA A 80 4.52 8.51 -13.10
CA ALA A 80 5.53 9.54 -12.87
C ALA A 80 6.31 9.84 -14.15
N GLU A 81 6.58 11.12 -14.41
CA GLU A 81 7.37 11.57 -15.57
C GLU A 81 8.85 11.82 -15.23
N SER A 82 9.22 11.75 -13.94
CA SER A 82 10.60 11.90 -13.47
C SER A 82 10.81 11.21 -12.13
N LEU A 83 12.07 10.94 -11.77
CA LEU A 83 12.42 10.43 -10.43
C LEU A 83 11.88 11.31 -9.29
N LYS A 84 11.90 12.63 -9.47
CA LYS A 84 11.35 13.56 -8.46
C LYS A 84 9.85 13.35 -8.31
N ALA A 85 9.11 13.29 -9.42
CA ALA A 85 7.66 13.07 -9.38
C ALA A 85 7.31 11.72 -8.73
N LEU A 86 8.08 10.68 -9.06
CA LEU A 86 7.95 9.34 -8.48
C LEU A 86 8.05 9.37 -6.95
N PHE A 87 9.13 9.95 -6.41
CA PHE A 87 9.33 10.03 -4.97
C PHE A 87 8.30 10.93 -4.26
N GLU A 88 7.83 12.00 -4.90
CA GLU A 88 6.75 12.83 -4.31
C GLU A 88 5.41 12.09 -4.27
N ALA A 89 5.10 11.27 -5.29
CA ALA A 89 3.93 10.40 -5.27
C ALA A 89 4.02 9.34 -4.16
N ASP A 90 5.20 8.75 -3.96
CA ASP A 90 5.41 7.70 -2.94
C ASP A 90 5.41 8.23 -1.50
N LYS A 91 5.86 9.47 -1.26
CA LYS A 91 5.80 10.12 0.07
C LYS A 91 4.37 10.26 0.59
N GLY A 92 3.38 10.33 -0.29
CA GLY A 92 1.96 10.44 0.09
C GLY A 92 1.34 9.13 0.58
N GLY A 93 2.02 7.99 0.40
CA GLY A 93 1.58 6.66 0.83
C GLY A 93 2.26 6.17 2.12
N GLY A 94 3.53 6.52 2.33
CA GLY A 94 4.36 6.01 3.42
C GLY A 94 4.46 6.89 4.67
N SER A 95 3.36 7.51 5.12
CA SER A 95 3.33 8.06 6.48
C SER A 95 3.26 6.90 7.46
N ARG A 96 4.41 6.25 7.71
CA ARG A 96 4.69 5.58 8.98
C ARG A 96 4.56 6.67 10.05
N GLY A 97 3.36 6.81 10.60
CA GLY A 97 3.14 7.54 11.82
C GLY A 97 3.93 6.84 12.91
N ASP A 98 4.96 7.51 13.38
CA ASP A 98 5.49 7.39 14.72
C ASP A 98 4.42 7.66 15.80
#